data_AF-A0A2C9VIK4-F1
#
_entry.id   AF-A0A2C9VIK4-F1
#
_cell.length_a   1.000
_cell.length_b   1.000
_cell.length_c   1.000
_cell.angle_alpha   90.00
_cell.angle_beta   90.00
_cell.angle_gamma   90.00
#
_symmetry.space_group_name_H-M   'P 1'
#
loop_
_entity.id
_entity.type
_entity.pdbx_description
1 polymer ?
#
loop_
_entity_poly.entity_id
_entity_poly.type
_entity_poly.pdbx_seq_one_letter_code
_entity_poly.pdbx_strand_id
1 'polypeptide(L)'
;MSGEGKVVCVTGGSGYLASWLIKFLLQRAYTVKATVRNPNDLKKTAYLLALEGAKERLQLLKADLLEGGSFDAAVDGCEAVFHTASPVSLQANADPQVELVDPAVKGTLNVLRSYAKVPSIKKVIITSSFASLPYNGKNSGP
;
A
#
# COMPACT_ATOMS: atom_id res chain seq x y z
N MET A 1 -14.74 -6.16 16.02
CA MET A 1 -15.13 -7.08 14.92
C MET A 1 -13.91 -7.84 14.46
N SER A 2 -13.96 -9.18 14.46
CA SER A 2 -12.89 -10.05 13.95
C SER A 2 -12.85 -10.00 12.41
N GLY A 3 -11.64 -10.08 11.83
CA GLY A 3 -11.37 -10.17 10.39
C GLY A 3 -11.12 -11.59 9.90
N GLU A 4 -11.38 -12.59 10.75
CA GLU A 4 -11.19 -14.00 10.44
C GLU A 4 -11.89 -14.41 9.14
N GLY A 5 -11.19 -15.20 8.33
CA GLY A 5 -11.64 -15.63 6.99
C GLY A 5 -11.57 -14.55 5.90
N LYS A 6 -11.26 -13.30 6.24
CA LYS A 6 -11.16 -12.20 5.28
C LYS A 6 -9.73 -11.98 4.82
N VAL A 7 -9.56 -11.79 3.51
CA VAL A 7 -8.26 -11.52 2.89
C VAL A 7 -8.20 -10.06 2.45
N VAL A 8 -7.12 -9.36 2.81
CA VAL A 8 -6.90 -7.96 2.44
C VAL A 8 -5.51 -7.77 1.84
N CYS A 9 -5.39 -6.82 0.91
CA CYS A 9 -4.11 -6.42 0.33
C CYS A 9 -3.61 -5.13 0.98
N VAL A 10 -2.31 -5.04 1.27
CA VAL A 10 -1.64 -3.81 1.72
C VAL A 10 -0.45 -3.54 0.82
N THR A 11 -0.47 -2.43 0.08
CA THR A 11 0.62 -2.13 -0.87
C THR A 11 1.78 -1.40 -0.21
N GLY A 12 3.03 -1.73 -0.56
CA GLY A 12 4.18 -1.05 0.04
C GLY A 12 4.37 -1.43 1.51
N GLY A 13 4.19 -2.72 1.82
CA GLY A 13 4.19 -3.29 3.16
C GLY A 13 5.43 -2.97 3.99
N SER A 14 6.57 -2.73 3.35
CA SER A 14 7.82 -2.34 4.02
C SER A 14 7.91 -0.84 4.37
N GLY A 15 6.84 -0.08 4.14
CA GLY A 15 6.73 1.31 4.54
C GLY A 15 6.32 1.46 6.01
N TYR A 16 6.64 2.63 6.59
CA TYR A 16 6.34 2.93 7.99
C TYR A 16 4.86 2.72 8.35
N LEU A 17 3.93 3.42 7.69
CA LEU A 17 2.49 3.27 7.95
C LEU A 17 1.98 1.86 7.64
N ALA A 18 2.45 1.27 6.52
CA ALA A 18 1.99 -0.02 6.05
C ALA A 18 2.33 -1.15 7.04
N SER A 19 3.54 -1.14 7.61
CA SER A 19 3.98 -2.14 8.58
C SER A 19 3.13 -2.18 9.85
N TRP A 20 2.76 -1.02 10.39
CA TRP A 20 1.85 -0.91 11.54
C TRP A 20 0.44 -1.35 11.18
N LEU A 21 -0.05 -0.97 10.00
CA LEU A 21 -1.33 -1.43 9.51
C LEU A 21 -1.38 -2.96 9.39
N ILE A 22 -0.34 -3.59 8.82
CA ILE A 22 -0.22 -5.05 8.72
C ILE A 22 -0.28 -5.69 10.11
N LYS A 23 0.50 -5.18 11.08
CA LYS A 23 0.44 -5.65 12.47
C LYS A 23 -0.98 -5.62 13.03
N PHE A 24 -1.67 -4.50 12.87
CA PHE A 24 -3.03 -4.32 13.39
C PHE A 24 -4.10 -5.15 12.67
N LEU A 25 -3.88 -5.48 11.39
CA LEU A 25 -4.73 -6.40 10.63
C LEU A 25 -4.52 -7.85 11.10
N LEU A 26 -3.27 -8.28 11.28
CA LEU A 26 -2.93 -9.61 11.78
C LEU A 26 -3.48 -9.85 13.19
N GLN A 27 -3.37 -8.85 14.09
CA GLN A 27 -3.96 -8.89 15.44
C GLN A 27 -5.49 -8.99 15.43
N ARG A 28 -6.14 -8.57 14.35
CA ARG A 28 -7.59 -8.71 14.15
C ARG A 28 -7.94 -9.96 13.33
N ALA A 29 -7.01 -10.91 13.20
CA ALA A 29 -7.18 -12.19 12.51
C ALA A 29 -7.44 -12.11 10.99
N TYR A 30 -7.11 -11.00 10.33
CA TYR A 30 -7.11 -10.94 8.86
C TYR A 30 -5.97 -11.76 8.27
N THR A 31 -6.19 -12.32 7.08
CA THR A 31 -5.10 -12.76 6.18
C THR A 31 -4.66 -11.57 5.34
N VAL A 32 -3.36 -11.28 5.37
CA VAL A 32 -2.78 -10.08 4.76
C VAL A 32 -1.84 -10.48 3.63
N LYS A 33 -2.15 -10.01 2.41
CA LYS A 33 -1.23 -10.00 1.27
C LYS A 33 -0.54 -8.65 1.20
N ALA A 34 0.73 -8.58 1.60
CA ALA A 34 1.49 -7.33 1.61
C ALA A 34 2.46 -7.27 0.43
N THR A 35 2.42 -6.19 -0.35
CA THR A 35 3.35 -6.04 -1.48
C THR A 35 4.63 -5.31 -1.09
N VAL A 36 5.77 -5.81 -1.56
CA VAL A 36 7.08 -5.18 -1.40
C VAL A 36 7.86 -5.30 -2.72
N ARG A 37 8.81 -4.41 -2.98
CA ARG A 37 9.61 -4.46 -4.22
C ARG A 37 10.52 -5.70 -4.28
N ASN A 38 11.03 -6.14 -3.14
CA ASN A 38 11.83 -7.36 -3.03
C ASN A 38 11.48 -8.11 -1.73
N PRO A 39 10.71 -9.21 -1.80
CA PRO A 39 10.38 -10.03 -0.62
C PRO A 39 11.61 -10.62 0.09
N ASN A 40 12.70 -10.83 -0.67
CA ASN A 40 13.94 -11.44 -0.16
C ASN A 40 14.88 -10.40 0.49
N ASP A 41 14.55 -9.11 0.46
CA ASP A 41 15.32 -8.07 1.17
C ASP A 41 14.95 -8.05 2.65
N LEU A 42 15.59 -8.93 3.43
CA LEU A 42 15.32 -9.09 4.86
C LEU A 42 15.55 -7.81 5.67
N LYS A 43 16.37 -6.85 5.20
CA LYS A 43 16.50 -5.55 5.86
C LYS A 43 15.18 -4.77 5.87
N LYS A 44 14.32 -5.01 4.87
CA LYS A 44 13.02 -4.35 4.71
C LYS A 44 11.84 -5.23 5.08
N THR A 45 12.02 -6.54 5.27
CA THR A 45 10.92 -7.49 5.48
C THR A 45 11.00 -8.31 6.76
N ALA A 46 12.18 -8.45 7.40
CA ALA A 46 12.33 -9.30 8.58
C ALA A 46 11.40 -8.89 9.73
N TYR A 47 11.21 -7.59 9.94
CA TYR A 47 10.31 -7.09 10.99
C TYR A 47 8.83 -7.36 10.69
N LEU A 48 8.43 -7.55 9.43
CA LEU A 48 7.06 -7.96 9.06
C LEU A 48 6.86 -9.45 9.35
N LEU A 49 7.86 -10.27 8.99
CA LEU A 49 7.85 -11.72 9.20
C LEU A 49 7.91 -12.10 10.69
N ALA A 50 8.44 -11.20 11.54
CA ALA A 50 8.48 -11.36 12.99
C ALA A 50 7.18 -10.94 13.70
N LEU A 51 6.17 -10.41 12.99
CA LEU A 51 4.88 -10.05 13.59
C LEU A 51 4.12 -11.29 14.06
N GLU A 52 3.39 -11.17 15.16
CA GLU A 52 2.48 -12.22 15.64
C GLU A 52 1.43 -12.56 14.57
N GLY A 53 1.28 -13.85 14.26
CA GLY A 53 0.37 -14.34 13.22
C GLY A 53 0.91 -14.23 11.79
N ALA A 54 2.13 -13.70 11.59
CA ALA A 54 2.69 -13.54 10.25
C ALA A 54 2.96 -14.88 9.55
N LYS A 55 3.45 -15.89 10.29
CA LYS A 55 3.75 -17.21 9.73
C LYS A 55 2.53 -17.86 9.08
N GLU A 56 1.35 -17.64 9.64
CA GLU A 56 0.10 -18.26 9.21
C GLU A 56 -0.67 -17.39 8.22
N ARG A 57 -0.61 -16.06 8.41
CA ARG A 57 -1.55 -15.12 7.78
C ARG A 57 -0.90 -13.96 7.02
N LEU A 58 0.43 -13.86 6.95
CA LEU A 58 1.11 -12.85 6.13
C LEU A 58 1.74 -13.48 4.89
N GLN A 59 1.40 -12.95 3.72
CA GLN A 59 2.05 -13.28 2.45
C GLN A 59 2.76 -12.04 1.92
N LEU A 60 4.08 -12.14 1.72
CA LEU A 60 4.86 -11.10 1.06
C LEU A 60 4.91 -11.37 -0.44
N LEU A 61 4.44 -10.43 -1.24
CA LEU A 61 4.36 -10.55 -2.69
C LEU A 61 5.20 -9.46 -3.35
N LYS A 62 5.92 -9.82 -4.40
CA LYS A 62 6.67 -8.85 -5.20
C LYS A 62 5.68 -8.00 -6.00
N ALA A 63 5.78 -6.67 -5.89
CA ALA A 63 5.11 -5.74 -6.80
C ALA A 63 5.86 -4.41 -6.90
N ASP A 64 5.71 -3.73 -8.04
CA ASP A 64 6.25 -2.40 -8.28
C ASP A 64 5.18 -1.50 -8.91
N LEU A 65 5.04 -0.28 -8.39
CA LEU A 65 4.05 0.70 -8.87
C LEU A 65 4.12 0.94 -10.37
N LEU A 66 5.32 0.89 -10.95
CA LEU A 66 5.57 1.21 -12.34
C LEU A 66 5.54 -0.02 -13.26
N GLU A 67 5.43 -1.22 -12.69
CA GLU A 67 5.33 -2.46 -13.43
C GLU A 67 3.86 -2.87 -13.61
N GLY A 68 3.39 -2.82 -14.86
CA GLY A 68 2.00 -3.13 -15.22
C GLY A 68 1.60 -4.54 -14.80
N GLY A 69 0.47 -4.69 -14.12
CA GLY A 69 -0.05 -5.99 -13.69
C GLY A 69 0.68 -6.65 -12.51
N SER A 70 1.75 -6.04 -11.98
CA SER A 70 2.53 -6.61 -10.87
C SER A 70 1.73 -6.77 -9.57
N PHE A 71 0.57 -6.13 -9.45
CA PHE A 71 -0.32 -6.25 -8.29
C PHE A 71 -1.42 -7.29 -8.46
N ASP A 72 -1.64 -7.84 -9.66
CA ASP A 72 -2.78 -8.72 -9.97
C ASP A 72 -2.84 -9.92 -9.01
N ALA A 73 -1.71 -10.60 -8.76
CA ALA A 73 -1.63 -11.72 -7.82
C ALA A 73 -1.86 -11.31 -6.35
N ALA A 74 -1.48 -10.08 -5.99
CA ALA A 74 -1.61 -9.58 -4.62
C ALA A 74 -3.04 -9.20 -4.25
N VAL A 75 -3.86 -8.88 -5.25
CA VAL A 75 -5.24 -8.40 -5.05
C VAL A 75 -6.27 -9.49 -5.33
N ASP A 76 -5.86 -10.56 -6.02
CA ASP A 76 -6.69 -11.74 -6.25
C ASP A 76 -7.23 -12.33 -4.92
N GLY A 77 -8.53 -12.60 -4.89
CA GLY A 77 -9.23 -13.10 -3.71
C GLY A 77 -9.33 -12.13 -2.53
N CYS A 78 -8.86 -10.88 -2.65
CA CYS A 78 -9.01 -9.88 -1.59
C CYS A 78 -10.42 -9.29 -1.56
N GLU A 79 -10.90 -8.97 -0.36
CA GLU A 79 -12.15 -8.24 -0.15
C GLU A 79 -11.94 -6.72 -0.06
N ALA A 80 -10.75 -6.29 0.37
CA ALA A 80 -10.39 -4.89 0.47
C ALA A 80 -8.91 -4.68 0.21
N VAL A 81 -8.57 -3.46 -0.23
CA VAL A 81 -7.18 -3.06 -0.45
C VAL A 81 -6.87 -1.75 0.27
N PHE A 82 -5.72 -1.72 0.93
CA PHE A 82 -5.11 -0.54 1.52
C PHE A 82 -3.92 -0.11 0.65
N HIS A 83 -4.13 0.93 -0.14
CA HIS A 83 -3.10 1.51 -0.98
C HIS A 83 -2.28 2.52 -0.18
N THR A 84 -1.17 2.04 0.40
CA THR A 84 -0.19 2.85 1.15
C THR A 84 1.11 3.10 0.39
N ALA A 85 1.31 2.47 -0.78
CA ALA A 85 2.53 2.63 -1.57
C ALA A 85 2.53 4.00 -2.25
N SER A 86 3.61 4.75 -2.07
CA SER A 86 3.82 6.04 -2.74
C SER A 86 5.30 6.17 -3.11
N PRO A 87 5.63 6.72 -4.29
CA PRO A 87 6.99 7.08 -4.65
C PRO A 87 7.35 8.36 -3.89
N VAL A 88 7.87 8.23 -2.68
CA VAL A 88 8.31 9.39 -1.88
C VAL A 88 9.81 9.56 -2.05
N SER A 89 10.23 10.65 -2.70
CA SER A 89 11.62 11.14 -2.66
C SER A 89 11.64 12.47 -1.91
N LEU A 90 12.55 12.60 -0.94
CA LEU A 90 12.83 13.86 -0.24
C LEU A 90 13.97 14.64 -0.89
N GLN A 91 14.58 14.09 -1.94
CA GLN A 91 15.64 14.73 -2.70
C GLN A 91 15.04 15.13 -4.04
N ALA A 92 14.86 16.44 -4.24
CA ALA A 92 14.46 17.02 -5.51
C ALA A 92 15.74 17.49 -6.22
N ASN A 93 16.34 16.59 -6.98
CA ASN A 93 17.58 16.89 -7.72
C ASN A 93 17.32 17.05 -9.23
N ALA A 94 16.15 16.64 -9.73
CA ALA A 94 15.72 16.83 -11.13
C ALA A 94 14.24 17.28 -11.24
N ASP A 95 13.64 17.09 -12.43
CA ASP A 95 12.27 17.47 -12.78
C ASP A 95 11.22 16.77 -11.90
N PRO A 96 10.52 17.50 -11.00
CA PRO A 96 9.52 16.92 -10.11
C PRO A 96 8.35 16.27 -10.84
N GLN A 97 8.05 16.70 -12.07
CA GLN A 97 7.00 16.09 -12.87
C GLN A 97 7.36 14.63 -13.18
N VAL A 98 8.58 14.38 -13.64
CA VAL A 98 9.05 13.04 -14.03
C VAL A 98 9.39 12.18 -12.82
N GLU A 99 9.97 12.76 -11.77
CA GLU A 99 10.47 11.99 -10.63
C GLU A 99 9.42 11.72 -9.54
N LEU A 100 8.39 12.56 -9.42
CA LEU A 100 7.43 12.49 -8.33
C LEU A 100 5.99 12.39 -8.82
N VAL A 101 5.54 13.34 -9.64
CA VAL A 101 4.12 13.44 -10.04
C VAL A 101 3.73 12.28 -10.96
N ASP A 102 4.47 12.06 -12.03
CA ASP A 102 4.22 10.99 -12.99
C ASP A 102 4.22 9.61 -12.32
N PRO A 103 5.22 9.23 -11.51
CA PRO A 103 5.22 7.96 -10.80
C PRO A 103 4.06 7.82 -9.81
N ALA A 104 3.68 8.89 -9.12
CA ALA A 104 2.56 8.85 -8.18
C ALA A 104 1.24 8.60 -8.92
N VAL A 105 0.96 9.38 -9.98
CA VAL A 105 -0.27 9.25 -10.77
C VAL A 105 -0.32 7.92 -11.51
N LYS A 106 0.72 7.60 -12.29
CA LYS A 106 0.79 6.36 -13.09
C LYS A 106 0.79 5.14 -12.17
N GLY A 107 1.52 5.20 -11.06
CA GLY A 107 1.58 4.15 -10.05
C GLY A 107 0.22 3.85 -9.45
N THR A 108 -0.47 4.87 -8.91
CA THR A 108 -1.81 4.69 -8.34
C THR A 108 -2.80 4.18 -9.39
N LEU A 109 -2.80 4.72 -10.61
CA LEU A 109 -3.67 4.23 -11.68
C LEU A 109 -3.38 2.76 -12.06
N ASN A 110 -2.10 2.37 -12.10
CA ASN A 110 -1.71 0.97 -12.35
C ASN A 110 -2.35 0.05 -11.30
N VAL A 111 -2.24 0.41 -10.02
CA VAL A 111 -2.79 -0.43 -8.95
C VAL A 111 -4.33 -0.48 -8.99
N LEU A 112 -4.98 0.66 -9.22
CA LEU A 112 -6.44 0.71 -9.36
C LEU A 112 -6.96 -0.14 -10.53
N ARG A 113 -6.22 -0.23 -11.65
CA ARG A 113 -6.55 -1.11 -12.77
C ARG A 113 -6.50 -2.59 -12.39
N SER A 114 -5.53 -3.00 -11.57
CA SER A 114 -5.49 -4.36 -11.03
C SER A 114 -6.71 -4.65 -10.16
N TYR A 115 -7.11 -3.70 -9.30
CA TYR A 115 -8.27 -3.87 -8.43
C TYR A 115 -9.57 -4.02 -9.22
N ALA A 116 -9.74 -3.23 -10.29
CA ALA A 116 -10.93 -3.24 -11.12
C ALA A 116 -11.18 -4.59 -11.81
N LYS A 117 -10.15 -5.44 -11.96
CA LYS A 117 -10.26 -6.78 -12.52
C LYS A 117 -10.82 -7.81 -11.54
N VAL A 118 -10.88 -7.50 -10.23
CA VAL A 118 -11.19 -8.46 -9.17
C VAL A 118 -12.55 -8.16 -8.53
N PRO A 119 -13.61 -8.91 -8.87
CA PRO A 119 -14.98 -8.64 -8.39
C PRO A 119 -15.17 -8.77 -6.87
N SER A 120 -14.28 -9.49 -6.17
CA SER A 120 -14.37 -9.68 -4.73
C SER A 120 -14.01 -8.42 -3.93
N ILE A 121 -13.33 -7.44 -4.55
CA ILE A 121 -12.91 -6.21 -3.88
C ILE A 121 -14.14 -5.30 -3.68
N LYS A 122 -14.52 -5.12 -2.42
CA LYS A 122 -15.65 -4.29 -2.00
C LYS A 122 -15.24 -2.87 -1.61
N LYS A 123 -13.95 -2.67 -1.27
CA LYS A 123 -13.45 -1.39 -0.77
C LYS A 123 -11.98 -1.18 -1.10
N VAL A 124 -11.68 0.02 -1.59
CA VAL A 124 -10.31 0.52 -1.74
C VAL A 124 -10.12 1.69 -0.78
N ILE A 125 -9.09 1.60 0.05
CA ILE A 125 -8.68 2.64 0.99
C ILE A 125 -7.36 3.21 0.49
N ILE A 126 -7.32 4.49 0.17
CA ILE A 126 -6.11 5.17 -0.33
C ILE A 126 -5.57 6.07 0.77
N THR A 127 -4.30 5.88 1.10
CA THR A 127 -3.59 6.78 2.02
C THR A 127 -3.14 8.01 1.23
N SER A 128 -3.92 9.09 1.35
CA SER A 128 -3.56 10.40 0.81
C SER A 128 -2.59 11.14 1.75
N SER A 129 -2.42 12.44 1.53
CA SER A 129 -1.59 13.32 2.34
C SER A 129 -2.32 14.63 2.64
N PHE A 130 -1.99 15.26 3.76
CA PHE A 130 -2.38 16.64 4.05
C PHE A 130 -1.97 17.59 2.91
N ALA A 131 -0.86 17.30 2.22
CA ALA A 131 -0.39 18.08 1.06
C ALA A 131 -1.37 18.09 -0.14
N SER A 132 -2.36 17.19 -0.17
CA SER A 132 -3.41 17.18 -1.21
C SER A 132 -4.59 18.11 -0.90
N LEU A 133 -4.65 18.66 0.31
CA LEU A 133 -5.72 19.58 0.71
C LEU A 133 -5.40 20.98 0.18
N PRO A 134 -6.41 21.71 -0.33
CA PRO A 134 -6.21 23.11 -0.71
C PRO A 134 -5.84 23.91 0.53
N TYR A 135 -4.77 24.71 0.43
CA TYR A 135 -4.52 25.75 1.41
C TYR A 135 -5.56 26.86 1.21
N ASN A 136 -6.64 26.81 2.00
CA ASN A 136 -7.66 27.84 1.95
C ASN A 136 -7.14 29.04 2.76
N GLY A 137 -6.37 29.90 2.11
CA GLY A 137 -5.73 31.09 2.67
C GLY A 137 -6.74 32.18 3.04
N LYS A 138 -7.78 31.87 3.83
CA LYS A 138 -8.41 32.90 4.63
C LYS A 138 -7.39 33.32 5.67
N ASN A 139 -6.71 34.44 5.40
CA ASN A 139 -6.01 35.21 6.41
C ASN A 139 -7.01 35.48 7.54
N SER A 140 -6.96 34.69 8.61
CA SER A 140 -7.46 35.11 9.91
C SER A 140 -6.45 36.13 10.46
N GLY A 141 -6.46 37.32 9.87
CA GLY A 141 -5.95 38.50 10.56
C GLY A 141 -6.87 38.82 11.75
N PRO A 142 -6.34 39.50 12.78
CA PRO A 142 -7.17 40.03 13.87
C PRO A 142 -8.22 41.02 13.36
#